data_AF-A0A2V5RMK5-F1
#
_entry.id   AF-A0A2V5RMK5-F1
#
_cell.length_a   1.000
_cell.length_b   1.000
_cell.length_c   1.000
_cell.angle_alpha   90.00
_cell.angle_beta   90.00
_cell.angle_gamma   90.00
#
_symmetry.space_group_name_H-M   'P 1'
#
loop_
_entity.id
_entity.type
_entity.pdbx_description
1 polymer ?
#
loop_
_entity_poly.entity_id
_entity_poly.type
_entity_poly.pdbx_seq_one_letter_code
_entity_poly.pdbx_strand_id
1 'polypeptide(L)'
;MTHHDMNNRSCQLFMLITCICAVSHSLDAQTPEAGKPKEFIYVLRLVPRLYDDKNWTKEDNAVLERHFARFQEATKSGQLILAGRTKEPGDKTFGIAIFRASDEAAARAFMAADPTVSAGLMTAELHPFAVALEHANP
;
A
#
# COMPACT_ATOMS: atom_id res chain seq x y z
N MET A 1 63.49 -29.25 53.49
CA MET A 1 62.03 -29.34 53.70
C MET A 1 61.40 -29.35 52.31
N THR A 2 61.37 -30.52 51.63
CA THR A 2 60.16 -31.37 51.47
C THR A 2 58.99 -30.55 50.90
N HIS A 3 58.40 -30.81 49.75
CA HIS A 3 58.38 -31.96 48.84
C HIS A 3 57.61 -31.48 47.58
N HIS A 4 57.96 -31.99 46.38
CA HIS A 4 57.11 -32.20 45.17
C HIS A 4 56.11 -31.11 44.70
N ASP A 5 55.87 -30.85 43.42
CA ASP A 5 55.84 -31.80 42.32
C ASP A 5 55.94 -31.11 40.95
N MET A 6 56.36 -31.91 40.00
CA MET A 6 56.61 -31.68 38.59
C MET A 6 55.35 -31.28 37.80
N ASN A 7 55.50 -30.42 36.80
CA ASN A 7 55.13 -30.85 35.46
C ASN A 7 56.01 -30.19 34.39
N ASN A 8 56.92 -31.01 33.89
CA ASN A 8 57.86 -30.79 32.81
C ASN A 8 57.17 -31.20 31.50
N ARG A 9 57.16 -30.35 30.45
CA ARG A 9 57.28 -30.79 29.05
C ARG A 9 57.20 -29.67 28.00
N SER A 10 58.34 -29.52 27.33
CA SER A 10 58.53 -29.45 25.87
C SER A 10 57.89 -28.33 25.04
N CYS A 11 58.76 -27.43 24.65
CA CYS A 11 59.00 -26.98 23.27
C CYS A 11 58.37 -27.90 22.19
N GLN A 12 57.29 -27.44 21.52
CA GLN A 12 57.03 -27.57 20.08
C GLN A 12 55.60 -27.09 19.69
N LEU A 13 55.53 -26.23 18.65
CA LEU A 13 54.59 -26.27 17.51
C LEU A 13 53.13 -25.76 17.66
N PHE A 14 52.75 -24.76 16.85
CA PHE A 14 51.57 -24.65 15.93
C PHE A 14 51.42 -23.16 15.49
N MET A 15 51.84 -22.76 14.29
CA MET A 15 51.09 -22.73 13.01
C MET A 15 49.85 -21.81 12.95
N LEU A 16 49.78 -21.09 11.81
CA LEU A 16 48.65 -20.42 11.12
C LEU A 16 48.44 -18.90 11.41
N ILE A 17 48.68 -17.96 10.49
CA ILE A 17 48.19 -17.75 9.10
C ILE A 17 46.78 -17.12 9.07
N THR A 18 46.75 -15.87 8.60
CA THR A 18 45.78 -15.17 7.73
C THR A 18 44.59 -14.35 8.22
N CYS A 19 44.44 -13.24 7.47
CA CYS A 19 43.22 -12.55 7.02
C CYS A 19 42.54 -11.61 8.01
N ILE A 20 42.74 -10.29 7.87
CA ILE A 20 41.92 -9.39 7.04
C ILE A 20 40.44 -9.49 7.43
N CYS A 21 39.89 -8.41 7.96
CA CYS A 21 38.67 -7.78 7.43
C CYS A 21 38.43 -6.46 8.18
N ALA A 22 38.55 -5.35 7.46
CA ALA A 22 37.92 -4.10 7.83
C ALA A 22 36.42 -4.35 7.93
N VAL A 23 35.85 -4.21 9.12
CA VAL A 23 34.41 -4.33 9.30
C VAL A 23 33.78 -3.02 8.85
N SER A 24 33.68 -2.87 7.53
CA SER A 24 32.70 -1.99 6.90
C SER A 24 31.33 -2.59 7.19
N HIS A 25 30.71 -2.23 8.32
CA HIS A 25 29.30 -2.47 8.49
C HIS A 25 28.57 -1.59 7.48
N SER A 26 28.24 -2.15 6.31
CA SER A 26 27.26 -1.56 5.42
C SER A 26 25.98 -1.34 6.23
N LEU A 27 25.56 -0.08 6.35
CA LEU A 27 24.18 0.26 6.66
C LEU A 27 23.36 -0.16 5.43
N ASP A 28 23.10 -1.45 5.31
CA ASP A 28 22.04 -1.92 4.44
C ASP A 28 20.74 -1.44 5.09
N ALA A 29 20.32 -0.23 4.72
CA ALA A 29 18.93 0.13 4.75
C ALA A 29 18.23 -0.94 3.92
N GLN A 30 17.68 -1.95 4.61
CA GLN A 30 16.84 -2.97 4.01
C GLN A 30 15.70 -2.20 3.35
N THR A 31 15.87 -1.93 2.06
CA THR A 31 14.80 -1.44 1.21
C THR A 31 13.76 -2.54 1.30
N PRO A 32 12.55 -2.28 1.82
CA PRO A 32 11.53 -3.31 1.94
C PRO A 32 11.42 -3.96 0.57
N GLU A 33 11.66 -5.27 0.51
CA GLU A 33 11.53 -6.03 -0.73
C GLU A 33 10.16 -5.69 -1.30
N ALA A 34 10.11 -5.12 -2.50
CA ALA A 34 8.87 -4.64 -3.09
C ALA A 34 7.98 -5.85 -3.39
N GLY A 35 7.21 -6.25 -2.39
CA GLY A 35 6.25 -7.34 -2.49
C GLY A 35 5.26 -7.07 -3.62
N LYS A 36 4.72 -8.15 -4.19
CA LYS A 36 3.67 -8.02 -5.21
C LYS A 36 2.56 -7.08 -4.71
N PRO A 37 2.09 -6.14 -5.54
CA PRO A 37 1.01 -5.23 -5.15
C PRO A 37 -0.20 -6.03 -4.66
N LYS A 38 -0.75 -5.61 -3.52
CA LYS A 38 -1.96 -6.17 -2.93
C LYS A 38 -3.18 -5.47 -3.50
N GLU A 39 -4.30 -6.18 -3.56
CA GLU A 39 -5.56 -5.66 -4.08
C GLU A 39 -6.48 -5.21 -2.96
N PHE A 40 -7.22 -4.15 -3.25
CA PHE A 40 -8.14 -3.51 -2.32
C PHE A 40 -9.38 -3.05 -3.06
N ILE A 41 -10.48 -2.95 -2.33
CA ILE A 41 -11.70 -2.29 -2.78
C ILE A 41 -12.06 -1.21 -1.77
N TYR A 42 -12.56 -0.06 -2.25
CA TYR A 42 -13.35 0.79 -1.38
C TYR A 42 -14.72 1.10 -1.96
N VAL A 43 -15.70 1.21 -1.06
CA VAL A 43 -17.08 1.55 -1.36
C VAL A 43 -17.29 3.03 -1.06
N LEU A 44 -17.71 3.79 -2.06
CA LEU A 44 -18.02 5.21 -1.98
C LEU A 44 -19.53 5.40 -1.78
N ARG A 45 -19.94 6.22 -0.82
CA ARG A 45 -21.35 6.60 -0.61
C ARG A 45 -21.48 8.11 -0.54
N LEU A 46 -22.48 8.66 -1.22
CA LEU A 46 -22.79 10.09 -1.12
C LEU A 46 -23.18 10.47 0.30
N VAL A 47 -22.82 11.69 0.70
CA VAL A 47 -23.35 12.29 1.92
C VAL A 47 -24.81 12.72 1.75
N PRO A 48 -25.64 12.74 2.82
CA PRO A 48 -27.07 13.03 2.71
C PRO A 48 -27.44 14.34 2.02
N ARG A 49 -26.58 15.38 2.12
CA ARG A 49 -26.80 16.66 1.42
C ARG A 49 -26.95 16.48 -0.09
N LEU A 50 -26.30 15.48 -0.68
CA LEU A 50 -26.18 15.28 -2.12
C LEU A 50 -27.12 14.22 -2.68
N TYR A 51 -28.06 13.72 -1.89
CA TYR A 51 -29.06 12.75 -2.39
C TYR A 51 -30.08 13.37 -3.34
N ASP A 52 -30.37 14.67 -3.20
CA ASP A 52 -31.15 15.43 -4.16
C ASP A 52 -30.22 16.14 -5.14
N ASP A 53 -30.40 15.86 -6.43
CA ASP A 53 -29.61 16.44 -7.52
C ASP A 53 -29.63 17.99 -7.51
N LYS A 54 -30.69 18.60 -6.96
CA LYS A 54 -30.80 20.07 -6.84
C LYS A 54 -29.79 20.68 -5.87
N ASN A 55 -29.21 19.89 -4.97
CA ASN A 55 -28.25 20.37 -3.97
C ASN A 55 -26.80 20.37 -4.48
N TRP A 56 -26.55 19.86 -5.69
CA TRP A 56 -25.23 19.86 -6.30
C TRP A 56 -24.83 21.26 -6.78
N THR A 57 -23.68 21.73 -6.32
CA THR A 57 -23.13 23.02 -6.76
C THR A 57 -22.16 22.87 -7.92
N LYS A 58 -21.72 24.00 -8.50
CA LYS A 58 -20.66 23.98 -9.51
C LYS A 58 -19.34 23.46 -8.94
N GLU A 59 -19.06 23.79 -7.69
CA GLU A 59 -17.87 23.34 -6.95
C GLU A 59 -17.92 21.84 -6.70
N ASP A 60 -19.08 21.31 -6.30
CA ASP A 60 -19.29 19.86 -6.13
C ASP A 60 -19.02 19.10 -7.45
N ASN A 61 -19.55 19.62 -8.57
CA ASN A 61 -19.31 19.05 -9.89
C ASN A 61 -17.82 19.12 -10.29
N ALA A 62 -17.14 20.23 -10.01
CA ALA A 62 -15.71 20.36 -10.28
C ALA A 62 -14.85 19.36 -9.46
N VAL A 63 -15.28 19.01 -8.24
CA VAL A 63 -14.65 17.93 -7.45
C VAL A 63 -14.86 16.59 -8.13
N LEU A 64 -16.07 16.29 -8.59
CA LEU A 64 -16.40 15.04 -9.26
C LEU A 64 -15.58 14.84 -10.55
N GLU A 65 -15.37 15.90 -11.33
CA GLU A 65 -14.51 15.87 -12.52
C GLU A 65 -13.05 15.52 -12.16
N ARG A 66 -12.51 16.10 -11.09
CA ARG A 66 -11.15 15.76 -10.63
C ARG A 66 -11.05 14.32 -10.16
N HIS A 67 -12.08 13.81 -9.48
CA HIS A 67 -12.17 12.41 -9.09
C HIS A 67 -12.12 11.49 -10.32
N PHE A 68 -12.92 11.80 -11.35
CA PHE A 68 -12.93 11.01 -12.58
C PHE A 68 -11.59 11.06 -13.32
N ALA A 69 -10.99 12.25 -13.44
CA ALA A 69 -9.66 12.41 -14.06
C ALA A 69 -8.57 11.61 -13.32
N ARG A 70 -8.60 11.60 -11.99
CA ARG A 70 -7.67 10.79 -11.17
C ARG A 70 -7.84 9.30 -11.45
N PHE A 71 -9.07 8.82 -11.55
CA PHE A 71 -9.33 7.41 -11.86
C PHE A 71 -8.88 7.05 -13.28
N GLN A 72 -9.08 7.91 -14.26
CA GLN A 72 -8.53 7.69 -15.60
C GLN A 72 -7.01 7.51 -15.56
N GLU A 73 -6.30 8.35 -14.81
CA GLU A 73 -4.84 8.23 -14.68
C GLU A 73 -4.41 6.96 -13.93
N ALA A 74 -5.11 6.63 -12.84
CA ALA A 74 -4.85 5.40 -12.09
C ALA A 74 -5.14 4.13 -12.91
N THR A 75 -6.11 4.17 -13.82
CA THR A 75 -6.38 3.06 -14.74
C THR A 75 -5.25 2.92 -15.77
N LYS A 76 -4.76 4.04 -16.33
CA LYS A 76 -3.64 4.01 -17.30
C LYS A 76 -2.35 3.44 -16.69
N SER A 77 -2.09 3.75 -15.42
CA SER A 77 -0.92 3.20 -14.70
C SER A 77 -1.10 1.77 -14.22
N GLY A 78 -2.30 1.19 -14.35
CA GLY A 78 -2.64 -0.14 -13.84
C GLY A 78 -2.82 -0.20 -12.31
N GLN A 79 -2.80 0.96 -11.63
CA GLN A 79 -3.09 1.06 -10.21
C GLN A 79 -4.57 0.79 -9.94
N LEU A 80 -5.49 1.36 -10.73
CA LEU A 80 -6.92 1.11 -10.65
C LEU A 80 -7.29 0.01 -11.64
N ILE A 81 -7.90 -1.07 -11.15
CA ILE A 81 -8.39 -2.21 -11.95
C ILE A 81 -9.75 -1.87 -12.53
N LEU A 82 -10.66 -1.36 -11.69
CA LEU A 82 -12.03 -1.03 -12.07
C LEU A 82 -12.57 0.07 -11.17
N ALA A 83 -13.34 0.99 -11.73
CA ALA A 83 -14.25 1.83 -10.97
C ALA A 83 -15.63 1.87 -11.64
N GLY A 84 -16.67 1.96 -10.83
CA GLY A 84 -18.05 2.02 -11.31
C GLY A 84 -19.00 2.45 -10.20
N ARG A 85 -20.23 2.81 -10.58
CA ARG A 85 -21.30 3.15 -9.65
C ARG A 85 -22.59 2.43 -10.02
N THR A 86 -23.44 2.21 -9.03
CA THR A 86 -24.83 1.83 -9.26
C THR A 86 -25.58 2.90 -10.03
N LYS A 87 -26.67 2.50 -10.70
CA LYS A 87 -27.57 3.41 -11.43
C LYS A 87 -28.75 3.91 -10.60
N GLU A 88 -28.85 3.48 -9.35
CA GLU A 88 -29.89 3.93 -8.43
C GLU A 88 -29.65 5.38 -7.99
N PRO A 89 -30.71 6.15 -7.69
CA PRO A 89 -30.60 7.53 -7.25
C PRO A 89 -30.33 7.64 -5.73
N GLY A 90 -29.90 8.83 -5.30
CA GLY A 90 -29.89 9.24 -3.90
C GLY A 90 -29.09 8.32 -2.97
N ASP A 91 -29.71 7.97 -1.84
CA ASP A 91 -29.12 7.18 -0.75
C ASP A 91 -28.83 5.71 -1.11
N LYS A 92 -29.49 5.19 -2.15
CA LYS A 92 -29.25 3.84 -2.66
C LYS A 92 -28.02 3.76 -3.54
N THR A 93 -27.53 4.90 -4.04
CA THR A 93 -26.38 4.92 -4.93
C THR A 93 -25.07 4.68 -4.17
N PHE A 94 -24.18 3.87 -4.75
CA PHE A 94 -22.81 3.74 -4.28
C PHE A 94 -21.85 3.51 -5.45
N GLY A 95 -20.62 3.97 -5.25
CA GLY A 95 -19.49 3.70 -6.11
C GLY A 95 -18.61 2.59 -5.54
N ILE A 96 -17.84 1.93 -6.41
CA ILE A 96 -16.75 1.05 -6.02
C ILE A 96 -15.50 1.40 -6.83
N ALA A 97 -14.34 1.19 -6.21
CA ALA A 97 -13.04 1.23 -6.87
C ALA A 97 -12.20 0.04 -6.40
N ILE A 98 -11.79 -0.81 -7.34
CA ILE A 98 -10.91 -1.96 -7.11
C ILE A 98 -9.53 -1.59 -7.64
N PHE A 99 -8.51 -1.66 -6.80
CA PHE A 99 -7.19 -1.10 -7.10
C PHE A 99 -6.06 -1.84 -6.39
N ARG A 100 -4.83 -1.54 -6.77
CA ARG A 100 -3.59 -2.11 -6.24
C ARG A 100 -2.82 -1.11 -5.39
N ALA A 101 -2.24 -1.58 -4.29
CA ALA A 101 -1.34 -0.81 -3.42
C ALA A 101 -0.28 -1.73 -2.80
N SER A 102 0.85 -1.17 -2.32
CA SER A 102 1.90 -1.96 -1.66
C SER A 102 1.41 -2.65 -0.38
N ASP A 103 0.56 -1.95 0.36
CA ASP A 103 0.06 -2.33 1.67
C ASP A 103 -1.21 -1.55 2.01
N GLU A 104 -1.79 -1.84 3.17
CA GLU A 104 -3.02 -1.20 3.64
C GLU A 104 -2.85 0.30 3.91
N ALA A 105 -1.67 0.75 4.36
CA ALA A 105 -1.43 2.16 4.62
C ALA A 105 -1.43 2.96 3.31
N ALA A 106 -0.76 2.45 2.28
CA ALA A 106 -0.80 3.01 0.93
C ALA A 106 -2.23 2.97 0.34
N ALA A 107 -2.98 1.90 0.58
CA ALA A 107 -4.38 1.79 0.15
C ALA A 107 -5.28 2.84 0.83
N ARG A 108 -5.14 3.03 2.15
CA ARG A 108 -5.84 4.08 2.91
C ARG A 108 -5.47 5.47 2.42
N ALA A 109 -4.20 5.72 2.15
CA ALA A 109 -3.74 6.99 1.59
C ALA A 109 -4.35 7.25 0.20
N PHE A 110 -4.38 6.24 -0.67
CA PHE A 110 -5.01 6.36 -1.98
C PHE A 110 -6.50 6.72 -1.89
N MET A 111 -7.26 6.02 -1.04
CA MET A 111 -8.68 6.29 -0.79
C MET A 111 -8.91 7.68 -0.18
N ALA A 112 -8.16 8.04 0.87
CA ALA A 112 -8.33 9.32 1.56
C ALA A 112 -8.00 10.53 0.66
N ALA A 113 -7.08 10.36 -0.29
CA ALA A 113 -6.75 11.39 -1.28
C ALA A 113 -7.81 11.52 -2.40
N ASP A 114 -8.86 10.69 -2.43
CA ASP A 114 -9.90 10.80 -3.45
C ASP A 114 -10.53 12.20 -3.36
N PRO A 115 -10.62 12.97 -4.46
CA PRO A 115 -11.20 14.30 -4.44
C PRO A 115 -12.60 14.34 -3.81
N THR A 116 -13.44 13.33 -4.06
CA THR A 116 -14.79 13.28 -3.46
C THR A 116 -14.77 12.95 -1.96
N VAL A 117 -13.77 12.21 -1.50
CA VAL A 117 -13.59 11.86 -0.08
C VAL A 117 -12.99 13.03 0.69
N SER A 118 -11.85 13.56 0.23
CA SER A 118 -11.14 14.67 0.86
C SER A 118 -11.96 15.97 0.89
N ALA A 119 -12.83 16.20 -0.10
CA ALA A 119 -13.75 17.32 -0.11
C ALA A 119 -15.08 17.06 0.63
N GLY A 120 -15.30 15.85 1.17
CA GLY A 120 -16.49 15.51 1.97
C GLY A 120 -17.78 15.34 1.18
N LEU A 121 -17.72 15.09 -0.13
CA LEU A 121 -18.89 14.75 -0.96
C LEU A 121 -19.29 13.28 -0.76
N MET A 122 -18.31 12.42 -0.50
CA MET A 122 -18.51 10.99 -0.31
C MET A 122 -17.77 10.50 0.93
N THR A 123 -18.37 9.54 1.63
CA THR A 123 -17.66 8.68 2.58
C THR A 123 -17.09 7.48 1.84
N ALA A 124 -15.98 6.93 2.34
CA ALA A 124 -15.38 5.73 1.77
C ALA A 124 -15.02 4.70 2.85
N GLU A 125 -15.27 3.42 2.56
CA GLU A 125 -14.90 2.29 3.42
C GLU A 125 -13.96 1.35 2.65
N LEU A 126 -12.76 1.12 3.18
CA LEU A 126 -11.71 0.31 2.55
C LEU A 126 -11.71 -1.12 3.06
N HIS A 127 -11.54 -2.07 2.15
CA HIS A 127 -11.37 -3.48 2.47
C HIS A 127 -10.20 -4.10 1.68
N PRO A 128 -9.41 -5.00 2.29
CA PRO A 128 -8.59 -5.94 1.53
C PRO A 128 -9.47 -6.73 0.56
N PHE A 129 -8.99 -6.93 -0.66
CA PHE A 129 -9.75 -7.60 -1.72
C PHE A 129 -8.84 -8.53 -2.52
N ALA A 130 -9.42 -9.52 -3.17
CA ALA A 130 -8.71 -10.38 -4.10
C ALA A 130 -9.58 -10.59 -5.34
N VAL A 131 -9.09 -10.15 -6.49
CA VAL A 131 -9.71 -10.43 -7.78
C VAL A 131 -9.45 -11.91 -8.09
N ALA A 132 -10.46 -12.74 -7.86
CA ALA A 132 -10.36 -14.18 -8.14
C ALA A 132 -10.50 -14.50 -9.64
N LEU A 133 -11.31 -13.71 -10.35
CA LEU A 133 -11.60 -13.86 -11.77
C LEU A 133 -11.82 -12.48 -12.39
N GLU A 134 -11.20 -12.23 -13.54
CA GLU A 134 -11.44 -11.03 -14.35
C GLU A 134 -11.54 -11.43 -15.82
N HIS A 135 -12.43 -10.75 -16.55
CA HIS A 135 -12.41 -10.81 -18.00
C HIS A 135 -11.44 -9.75 -18.50
N ALA A 136 -10.45 -10.14 -19.30
CA ALA A 136 -9.65 -9.17 -20.03
C ALA A 136 -10.57 -8.44 -21.02
N ASN A 137 -10.81 -7.14 -20.80
CA ASN A 137 -11.57 -6.33 -21.74
C ASN A 137 -10.73 -6.23 -23.04
N PRO A 138 -11.20 -6.79 -24.18
CA PRO A 138 -10.44 -6.78 -25.43
C PRO A 138 -10.18 -5.37 -25.98
#